data_AF-K7W1N4-F1
#
_entry.id   AF-K7W1N4-F1
#
_cell.length_a   1.000
_cell.length_b   1.000
_cell.length_c   1.000
_cell.angle_alpha   90.00
_cell.angle_beta   90.00
_cell.angle_gamma   90.00
#
_symmetry.space_group_name_H-M   'P 1'
#
loop_
_entity.id
_entity.type
_entity.pdbx_description
1 polymer ?
#
loop_
_entity_poly.entity_id
_entity_poly.type
_entity_poly.pdbx_seq_one_letter_code
_entity_poly.pdbx_strand_id
1 'polypeptide(L)'
;MSKIAGKFEINQCESHDELDFLFPELTRIHNHDLVIIESWQNHVDWVKSLPPAELKLLNSADFHNSETPQTITNPEIPPEQISYENIAEKSHFYSLRDQLLFMFAPELRREYENYVSQQAANSGYRTLVTSNLQLASDLTVANLFHYFNIRDESQEEESKVS
;
A
#
# COMPACT_ATOMS: atom_id res chain seq x y z
N MET A 1 -15.53 9.63 -0.37
CA MET A 1 -15.01 10.57 0.66
C MET A 1 -13.83 10.01 1.44
N SER A 2 -13.76 8.70 1.74
CA SER A 2 -12.63 8.09 2.47
C SER A 2 -11.26 8.15 1.74
N LYS A 3 -11.20 7.95 0.41
CA LYS A 3 -9.91 7.98 -0.35
C LYS A 3 -9.18 9.33 -0.35
N ILE A 4 -9.88 10.45 -0.12
CA ILE A 4 -9.29 11.80 -0.19
C ILE A 4 -8.70 12.21 1.17
N ALA A 5 -9.33 11.80 2.27
CA ALA A 5 -8.85 12.14 3.62
C ALA A 5 -7.54 11.42 3.97
N GLY A 6 -7.43 10.11 3.71
CA GLY A 6 -6.21 9.35 4.00
C GLY A 6 -4.98 9.82 3.20
N LYS A 7 -5.18 10.26 1.95
CA LYS A 7 -4.10 10.85 1.14
C LYS A 7 -3.60 12.17 1.72
N PHE A 8 -4.47 12.96 2.36
CA PHE A 8 -4.11 14.27 2.91
C PHE A 8 -3.32 14.15 4.22
N GLU A 9 -3.65 13.18 5.07
CA GLU A 9 -2.94 12.98 6.34
C GLU A 9 -1.54 12.38 6.14
N ILE A 10 -1.38 11.38 5.25
CA ILE A 10 -0.08 10.74 5.02
C ILE A 10 0.95 11.74 4.43
N ASN A 11 0.53 12.65 3.55
CA ASN A 11 1.45 13.65 2.97
C ASN A 11 2.00 14.64 4.00
N GLN A 12 1.29 14.81 5.13
CA GLN A 12 1.65 15.72 6.21
C GLN A 12 2.48 15.03 7.30
N CYS A 13 2.81 13.74 7.16
CA CYS A 13 3.72 13.07 8.08
C CYS A 13 5.12 13.66 7.93
N GLU A 14 5.64 14.20 9.03
CA GLU A 14 6.94 14.88 9.10
C GLU A 14 7.95 14.12 9.98
N SER A 15 7.51 13.07 10.67
CA SER A 15 8.35 12.31 11.62
C SER A 15 8.22 10.78 11.47
N HIS A 16 9.28 10.07 11.88
CA HIS A 16 9.28 8.60 11.92
C HIS A 16 8.25 8.07 12.93
N ASP A 17 8.13 8.70 14.10
CA ASP A 17 7.15 8.31 15.13
C ASP A 17 5.71 8.29 14.60
N GLU A 18 5.34 9.22 13.71
CA GLU A 18 4.04 9.21 13.05
C GLU A 18 3.89 8.01 12.10
N LEU A 19 4.92 7.69 11.31
CA LEU A 19 4.88 6.53 10.41
C LEU A 19 4.91 5.21 11.18
N ASP A 20 5.64 5.13 12.29
CA ASP A 20 5.69 3.96 13.18
C ASP A 20 4.31 3.60 13.70
N PHE A 21 3.47 4.60 13.96
CA PHE A 21 2.09 4.41 14.37
C PHE A 21 1.14 4.19 13.19
N LEU A 22 1.22 5.03 12.16
CA LEU A 22 0.21 5.06 11.09
C LEU A 22 0.37 3.94 10.07
N PHE A 23 1.61 3.58 9.73
CA PHE A 23 1.86 2.65 8.63
C PHE A 23 1.27 1.26 8.90
N PRO A 24 1.52 0.60 10.05
CA PRO A 24 0.97 -0.72 10.33
C PRO A 24 -0.57 -0.71 10.38
N GLU A 25 -1.16 0.31 11.02
CA GLU A 25 -2.60 0.44 11.18
C GLU A 25 -3.32 0.71 9.85
N LEU A 26 -2.80 1.62 9.04
CA LEU A 26 -3.37 1.89 7.71
C LEU A 26 -3.18 0.70 6.77
N THR A 27 -2.09 -0.04 6.89
CA THR A 27 -1.87 -1.29 6.14
C THR A 27 -2.92 -2.34 6.51
N ARG A 28 -3.20 -2.51 7.80
CA ARG A 28 -4.21 -3.43 8.30
C ARG A 28 -5.61 -3.05 7.82
N ILE A 29 -5.99 -1.78 7.96
CA ILE A 29 -7.28 -1.28 7.49
C ILE A 29 -7.43 -1.57 5.99
N HIS A 30 -6.40 -1.26 5.20
CA HIS A 30 -6.45 -1.43 3.75
C HIS A 30 -6.54 -2.90 3.32
N ASN A 31 -5.67 -3.76 3.84
CA ASN A 31 -5.51 -5.12 3.34
C ASN A 31 -6.45 -6.13 3.99
N HIS A 32 -6.95 -5.85 5.19
CA HIS A 32 -7.77 -6.78 5.95
C HIS A 32 -9.19 -6.22 6.16
N ASP A 33 -9.31 -5.08 6.82
CA ASP A 33 -10.63 -4.62 7.29
C ASP A 33 -11.54 -4.18 6.14
N LEU A 34 -11.00 -3.42 5.17
CA LEU A 34 -11.75 -3.04 3.97
C LEU A 34 -12.18 -4.26 3.16
N VAL A 35 -11.32 -5.27 3.02
CA VAL A 35 -11.63 -6.50 2.28
C VAL A 35 -12.77 -7.28 2.95
N ILE A 36 -12.78 -7.36 4.28
CA ILE A 36 -13.87 -7.98 5.04
C ILE A 36 -15.18 -7.22 4.83
N ILE A 37 -15.14 -5.89 4.94
CA ILE A 37 -16.33 -5.05 4.76
C ILE A 37 -16.88 -5.20 3.34
N GLU A 38 -16.03 -5.20 2.31
CA GLU A 38 -16.44 -5.43 0.93
C GLU A 38 -17.04 -6.82 0.73
N SER A 39 -16.47 -7.86 1.36
CA SER A 39 -17.03 -9.21 1.34
C SER A 39 -18.43 -9.26 1.95
N TRP A 40 -18.64 -8.58 3.08
CA TRP A 40 -19.95 -8.51 3.74
C TRP A 40 -20.96 -7.74 2.89
N GLN A 41 -20.54 -6.65 2.27
CA GLN A 41 -21.37 -5.87 1.36
C GLN A 41 -21.78 -6.72 0.14
N ASN A 42 -20.83 -7.43 -0.48
CA ASN A 42 -21.09 -8.35 -1.58
C ASN A 42 -22.06 -9.46 -1.18
N HIS A 43 -21.95 -10.00 0.04
CA HIS A 43 -22.89 -10.99 0.54
C HIS A 43 -24.31 -10.42 0.67
N VAL A 44 -24.45 -9.22 1.25
CA VAL A 44 -25.75 -8.54 1.37
C VAL A 44 -26.37 -8.27 0.01
N ASP A 45 -25.58 -7.81 -0.96
CA ASP A 45 -26.06 -7.52 -2.32
C ASP A 45 -26.43 -8.80 -3.06
N TRP A 46 -25.69 -9.89 -2.86
CA TRP A 46 -26.07 -11.21 -3.33
C TRP A 46 -27.42 -11.65 -2.76
N VAL A 47 -27.61 -11.60 -1.43
CA VAL A 47 -28.90 -11.96 -0.79
C VAL A 47 -30.06 -11.15 -1.37
N LYS A 48 -29.87 -9.83 -1.58
CA LYS A 48 -30.89 -8.97 -2.17
C LYS A 48 -31.22 -9.32 -3.63
N SER A 49 -30.28 -9.90 -4.36
CA SER A 49 -30.45 -10.30 -5.76
C SER A 49 -31.21 -11.63 -5.94
N LEU A 50 -31.40 -12.39 -4.87
CA LEU A 50 -31.98 -13.73 -4.93
C LEU A 50 -33.50 -13.71 -5.18
N PRO A 51 -34.03 -14.64 -5.99
CA PRO A 51 -35.46 -14.87 -6.11
C PRO A 51 -36.09 -15.33 -4.78
N PRO A 52 -37.39 -15.07 -4.55
CA PRO A 52 -38.08 -15.44 -3.30
C PRO A 52 -38.02 -16.94 -2.95
N ALA A 53 -37.98 -17.82 -3.96
CA ALA A 53 -37.87 -19.26 -3.76
C ALA A 53 -36.50 -19.66 -3.20
N GLU A 54 -35.42 -19.04 -3.69
CA GLU A 54 -34.05 -19.29 -3.25
C GLU A 54 -33.79 -18.67 -1.87
N LEU A 55 -34.36 -17.48 -1.60
CA LEU A 55 -34.33 -16.87 -0.27
C LEU A 55 -34.98 -17.78 0.78
N LYS A 56 -36.11 -18.40 0.44
CA LYS A 56 -36.80 -19.32 1.34
C LYS A 56 -35.96 -20.56 1.62
N LEU A 57 -35.24 -21.05 0.61
CA LEU A 57 -34.36 -22.21 0.71
C LEU A 57 -33.12 -21.89 1.57
N LEU A 58 -32.52 -20.70 1.36
CA LEU A 58 -31.40 -20.18 2.16
C LEU A 58 -31.78 -20.03 3.63
N ASN A 59 -32.95 -19.46 3.94
CA ASN A 59 -33.43 -19.29 5.31
C ASN A 59 -33.79 -20.62 6.00
N SER A 60 -34.03 -21.68 5.23
CA SER A 60 -34.30 -23.01 5.75
C SER A 60 -33.05 -23.89 5.87
N ALA A 61 -31.89 -23.40 5.45
CA ALA A 61 -30.64 -24.15 5.51
C ALA A 61 -30.02 -24.04 6.92
N ASP A 62 -29.81 -25.18 7.57
CA ASP A 62 -29.06 -25.27 8.81
C ASP A 62 -27.56 -25.21 8.51
N PHE A 63 -27.01 -24.00 8.53
CA PHE A 63 -25.57 -23.79 8.59
C PHE A 63 -25.12 -24.06 10.02
N HIS A 64 -24.97 -25.33 10.39
CA HIS A 64 -24.23 -25.68 11.58
C HIS A 64 -22.80 -25.15 11.41
N ASN A 65 -22.50 -24.05 12.09
CA ASN A 65 -21.14 -23.55 12.23
C ASN A 65 -20.34 -24.66 12.89
N SER A 66 -19.58 -25.42 12.12
CA SER A 66 -18.44 -26.13 12.69
C SER A 66 -17.52 -25.03 13.17
N GLU A 67 -17.58 -24.71 14.45
CA GLU A 67 -16.57 -23.89 15.10
C GLU A 67 -15.25 -24.64 14.93
N THR A 68 -14.54 -24.34 13.84
CA THR A 68 -13.12 -24.60 13.77
C THR A 68 -12.53 -23.86 14.95
N PRO A 69 -11.89 -24.54 15.92
CA PRO A 69 -11.24 -23.84 17.01
C PRO A 69 -10.14 -22.99 16.38
N GLN A 70 -10.44 -21.73 16.14
CA GLN A 70 -9.43 -20.73 15.86
C GLN A 70 -8.60 -20.68 17.12
N THR A 71 -7.44 -21.32 17.08
CA THR A 71 -6.43 -21.11 18.09
C THR A 71 -6.09 -19.63 17.96
N ILE A 72 -6.64 -18.80 18.84
CA ILE A 72 -6.29 -17.39 18.93
C ILE A 72 -4.88 -17.37 19.50
N THR A 73 -3.91 -17.69 18.67
CA THR A 73 -2.55 -17.24 18.90
C THR A 73 -2.61 -15.76 18.60
N ASN A 74 -2.80 -14.93 19.63
CA ASN A 74 -2.53 -13.50 19.50
C ASN A 74 -1.01 -13.40 19.48
N PRO A 75 -0.35 -13.27 18.32
CA PRO A 75 1.07 -12.97 18.32
C PRO A 75 1.26 -11.67 19.11
N GLU A 76 2.30 -11.62 19.93
CA GLU A 76 2.63 -10.44 20.74
C GLU A 76 2.85 -9.19 19.87
N ILE A 77 3.20 -9.39 18.59
CA ILE A 77 3.42 -8.36 17.59
C ILE A 77 2.55 -8.67 16.35
N PRO A 78 1.73 -7.71 15.86
CA PRO A 78 0.96 -7.87 14.63
C PRO A 78 1.84 -8.11 13.39
N PRO A 79 1.39 -8.90 12.40
CA PRO A 79 2.17 -9.16 11.18
C PRO A 79 2.43 -7.90 10.35
N GLU A 80 1.55 -6.90 10.41
CA GLU A 80 1.73 -5.61 9.75
C GLU A 80 2.90 -4.83 10.35
N GLN A 81 3.08 -4.89 11.67
CA GLN A 81 4.20 -4.27 12.38
C GLN A 81 5.54 -4.88 11.93
N ILE A 82 5.63 -6.21 11.87
CA ILE A 82 6.83 -6.92 11.40
C ILE A 82 7.16 -6.54 9.95
N SER A 83 6.13 -6.45 9.11
CA SER A 83 6.29 -6.08 7.71
C SER A 83 6.79 -4.64 7.57
N TYR A 84 6.24 -3.72 8.36
CA TYR A 84 6.66 -2.32 8.43
C TYR A 84 8.11 -2.18 8.87
N GLU A 85 8.53 -2.80 9.97
CA GLU A 85 9.90 -2.69 10.49
C GLU A 85 10.94 -3.14 9.45
N ASN A 86 10.65 -4.23 8.73
CA ASN A 86 11.52 -4.78 7.69
C ASN A 86 11.70 -3.83 6.48
N ILE A 87 10.66 -3.07 6.11
CA ILE A 87 10.77 -2.08 5.02
C ILE A 87 11.33 -0.75 5.52
N ALA A 88 11.05 -0.36 6.76
CA ALA A 88 11.54 0.87 7.38
C ALA A 88 13.06 0.88 7.47
N GLU A 89 13.67 -0.24 7.90
CA GLU A 89 15.14 -0.39 7.95
C GLU A 89 15.83 -0.18 6.58
N LYS A 90 15.10 -0.44 5.49
CA LYS A 90 15.62 -0.39 4.11
C LYS A 90 15.23 0.88 3.37
N SER A 91 14.46 1.77 3.98
CA SER A 91 13.86 2.92 3.32
C SER A 91 14.46 4.23 3.81
N HIS A 92 14.55 5.20 2.91
CA HIS A 92 14.58 6.60 3.33
C HIS A 92 13.20 7.00 3.87
N PHE A 93 13.14 7.97 4.79
CA PHE A 93 11.89 8.45 5.40
C PHE A 93 10.80 8.76 4.36
N TYR A 94 11.10 9.61 3.38
CA TYR A 94 10.14 9.96 2.34
C TYR A 94 9.77 8.76 1.46
N SER A 95 10.70 7.86 1.20
CA SER A 95 10.39 6.63 0.45
C SER A 95 9.45 5.71 1.24
N LEU A 96 9.58 5.67 2.57
CA LEU A 96 8.68 4.92 3.45
C LEU A 96 7.28 5.52 3.43
N ARG A 97 7.17 6.85 3.59
CA ARG A 97 5.89 7.57 3.49
C ARG A 97 5.21 7.32 2.13
N ASP A 98 5.97 7.37 1.05
CA ASP A 98 5.41 7.24 -0.29
C ASP A 98 4.97 5.79 -0.61
N GLN A 99 5.63 4.79 -0.02
CA GLN A 99 5.14 3.39 -0.06
C GLN A 99 3.73 3.28 0.54
N LEU A 100 3.48 3.96 1.65
CA LEU A 100 2.13 4.00 2.24
C LEU A 100 1.14 4.71 1.31
N LEU A 101 1.56 5.81 0.66
CA LEU A 101 0.74 6.52 -0.31
C LEU A 101 0.38 5.66 -1.53
N PHE A 102 1.27 4.78 -2.00
CA PHE A 102 1.00 3.93 -3.15
C PHE A 102 -0.22 3.03 -2.94
N MET A 103 -0.47 2.59 -1.69
CA MET A 103 -1.65 1.79 -1.35
C MET A 103 -2.96 2.54 -1.64
N PHE A 104 -2.98 3.85 -1.40
CA PHE A 104 -4.19 4.68 -1.57
C PHE A 104 -4.22 5.46 -2.89
N ALA A 105 -3.06 5.64 -3.54
CA ALA A 105 -2.88 6.37 -4.78
C ALA A 105 -1.98 5.61 -5.77
N PRO A 106 -2.49 4.54 -6.42
CA PRO A 106 -1.70 3.74 -7.38
C PRO A 106 -1.14 4.53 -8.56
N GLU A 107 -1.79 5.64 -8.94
CA GLU A 107 -1.30 6.51 -10.00
C GLU A 107 0.02 7.21 -9.62
N LEU A 108 0.21 7.55 -8.34
CA LEU A 108 1.47 8.11 -7.84
C LEU A 108 2.63 7.13 -8.04
N ARG A 109 2.38 5.83 -7.78
CA ARG A 109 3.36 4.77 -8.04
C ARG A 109 3.76 4.74 -9.51
N ARG A 110 2.80 4.85 -10.44
CA ARG A 110 3.09 4.88 -11.88
C ARG A 110 3.87 6.12 -12.31
N GLU A 111 3.59 7.28 -11.72
CA GLU A 111 4.37 8.50 -11.94
C GLU A 111 5.84 8.29 -11.54
N TYR A 112 6.08 7.63 -10.40
CA TYR A 112 7.42 7.32 -9.92
C TYR A 112 8.15 6.35 -10.85
N GLU A 113 7.48 5.29 -11.31
CA GLU A 113 8.06 4.36 -12.29
C GLU A 113 8.50 5.06 -13.58
N ASN A 114 7.65 5.95 -14.11
CA ASN A 114 7.95 6.70 -15.32
C ASN A 114 9.15 7.63 -15.12
N TYR A 115 9.18 8.36 -14.01
CA TYR A 115 10.29 9.24 -13.66
C TYR A 115 11.59 8.45 -13.51
N VAL A 116 11.58 7.37 -12.72
CA VAL A 116 12.75 6.50 -12.51
C VAL A 116 13.23 5.93 -13.84
N SER A 117 12.33 5.46 -14.71
CA SER A 117 12.71 4.94 -16.02
C SER A 117 13.36 5.99 -16.91
N GLN A 118 12.88 7.24 -16.86
CA GLN A 118 13.44 8.34 -17.63
C GLN A 118 14.84 8.71 -17.12
N GLN A 119 15.01 8.87 -15.81
CA GLN A 119 16.31 9.25 -15.23
C GLN A 119 17.34 8.13 -15.33
N ALA A 120 16.90 6.88 -15.20
CA ALA A 120 17.73 5.72 -15.44
C ALA A 120 18.30 5.71 -16.87
N ALA A 121 17.46 5.98 -17.87
CA ALA A 121 17.90 6.05 -19.27
C ALA A 121 18.95 7.13 -19.49
N ASN A 122 18.75 8.33 -18.91
CA ASN A 122 19.72 9.44 -18.97
C ASN A 122 21.06 9.09 -18.31
N SER A 123 21.04 8.19 -17.32
CA SER A 123 22.20 7.76 -16.54
C SER A 123 22.86 6.47 -17.07
N GLY A 124 22.34 5.90 -18.16
CA GLY A 124 22.87 4.68 -18.77
C GLY A 124 22.38 3.36 -18.14
N TYR A 125 21.43 3.38 -17.20
CA TYR A 125 20.84 2.18 -16.60
C TYR A 125 19.77 1.58 -17.52
N ARG A 126 20.21 0.66 -18.39
CA ARG A 126 19.33 0.05 -19.43
C ARG A 126 18.27 -0.92 -18.90
N THR A 127 18.39 -1.38 -17.66
CA THR A 127 17.49 -2.39 -17.08
C THR A 127 16.34 -1.79 -16.29
N LEU A 128 16.44 -0.53 -15.85
CA LEU A 128 15.40 0.16 -15.11
C LEU A 128 14.38 0.78 -16.08
N VAL A 129 13.77 -0.06 -16.90
CA VAL A 129 12.68 0.31 -17.81
C VAL A 129 11.33 0.12 -17.12
N THR A 130 10.30 0.86 -17.55
CA THR A 130 8.95 0.82 -16.95
C THR A 130 8.42 -0.60 -16.76
N SER A 131 8.60 -1.50 -17.73
CA SER A 131 8.11 -2.90 -17.62
C SER A 131 8.75 -3.67 -16.47
N ASN A 132 10.01 -3.40 -16.14
CA ASN A 132 10.70 -4.04 -15.02
C ASN A 132 10.32 -3.39 -13.70
N LEU A 133 10.11 -2.06 -13.69
CA LEU A 133 9.67 -1.32 -12.52
C LEU A 133 8.23 -1.68 -12.10
N GLN A 134 7.37 -2.01 -13.06
CA GLN A 134 6.04 -2.55 -12.82
C GLN A 134 6.03 -3.88 -12.07
N LEU A 135 7.10 -4.66 -12.19
CA LEU A 135 7.29 -5.91 -11.46
C LEU A 135 8.06 -5.71 -10.13
N ALA A 136 8.65 -4.54 -9.94
CA ALA A 136 9.43 -4.23 -8.74
C ALA A 136 8.51 -3.92 -7.57
N SER A 137 9.03 -4.14 -6.36
CA SER A 137 8.33 -3.79 -5.12
C SER A 137 8.18 -2.28 -4.97
N ASP A 138 7.17 -1.87 -4.21
CA ASP A 138 6.93 -0.47 -3.84
C ASP A 138 8.16 0.15 -3.18
N LEU A 139 8.83 -0.60 -2.29
CA LEU A 139 10.12 -0.25 -1.69
C LEU A 139 11.17 0.13 -2.75
N THR A 140 11.28 -0.68 -3.79
CA THR A 140 12.29 -0.46 -4.84
C THR A 140 11.97 0.79 -5.64
N VAL A 141 10.72 0.96 -6.06
CA VAL A 141 10.29 2.13 -6.84
C VAL A 141 10.45 3.42 -6.05
N ALA A 142 10.01 3.44 -4.79
CA ALA A 142 10.12 4.61 -3.92
C ALA A 142 11.59 4.98 -3.64
N ASN A 143 12.42 4.00 -3.26
CA ASN A 143 13.84 4.26 -2.98
C ASN A 143 14.58 4.76 -4.23
N LEU A 144 14.32 4.18 -5.41
CA LEU A 144 14.93 4.63 -6.67
C LEU A 144 14.51 6.05 -7.02
N PHE A 145 13.24 6.39 -6.84
CA PHE A 145 12.74 7.74 -7.08
C PHE A 145 13.52 8.77 -6.26
N HIS A 146 13.60 8.54 -4.94
CA HIS A 146 14.31 9.45 -4.03
C HIS A 146 15.82 9.50 -4.30
N TYR A 147 16.43 8.37 -4.66
CA TYR A 147 17.82 8.34 -5.10
C TYR A 147 18.08 9.25 -6.31
N PHE A 148 17.24 9.15 -7.35
CA PHE A 148 17.39 9.99 -8.54
C PHE A 148 17.07 11.46 -8.23
N ASN A 149 16.05 11.74 -7.43
CA ASN A 149 15.67 13.11 -7.08
C ASN A 149 16.79 13.85 -6.32
N ILE A 150 17.36 13.22 -5.27
CA ILE A 150 18.48 13.81 -4.49
C ILE A 150 19.69 14.06 -5.39
N ARG A 151 19.99 13.12 -6.30
CA ARG A 151 21.11 13.25 -7.22
C ARG A 151 20.90 14.40 -8.21
N ASP A 152 19.71 14.52 -8.78
CA ASP A 152 19.39 15.55 -9.75
C ASP A 152 19.39 16.94 -9.06
N GLU A 153 18.84 17.07 -7.85
CA GLU A 153 18.92 18.28 -7.02
C GLU A 153 20.38 18.71 -6.76
N SER A 154 21.24 17.74 -6.39
CA SER A 154 22.66 18.00 -6.14
C SER A 154 23.38 18.53 -7.39
N GLN A 155 23.06 17.99 -8.58
CA GLN A 155 23.64 18.45 -9.84
C GLN A 155 23.19 19.86 -10.23
N GLU A 156 21.94 20.23 -9.93
CA GLU A 156 21.46 21.59 -10.15
C GLU A 156 22.19 22.61 -9.28
N GLU A 157 22.46 22.29 -8.01
CA GLU A 157 23.21 23.17 -7.11
C GLU A 157 24.65 23.41 -7.60
N GLU A 158 25.35 22.37 -8.03
CA GLU A 158 26.71 22.48 -8.59
C GLU A 158 26.75 23.38 -9.85
N SER A 159 25.72 23.28 -10.70
CA SER A 159 25.62 24.09 -11.91
C SER A 159 25.34 25.57 -11.67
N LYS A 160 24.75 25.93 -10.51
CA LYS A 160 24.44 27.32 -10.13
C LYS A 160 25.63 28.04 -9.48
N VAL A 161 26.63 27.28 -9.01
CA VAL A 161 27.82 27.81 -8.31
C VAL A 161 29.04 27.93 -9.23
N SER A 162 28.97 27.37 -10.45
CA SER A 162 30.02 27.46 -11.49
C SER A 162 29.76 28.59 -12.49
#